data_AF-A0A3D3UHZ6-F1
#
_entry.id   AF-A0A3D3UHZ6-F1
#
_cell.length_a   1.000
_cell.length_b   1.000
_cell.length_c   1.000
_cell.angle_alpha   90.00
_cell.angle_beta   90.00
_cell.angle_gamma   90.00
#
_symmetry.space_group_name_H-M   'P 1'
#
loop_
_entity.id
_entity.type
_entity.pdbx_description
1 polymer ?
#
loop_
_entity_poly.entity_id
_entity_poly.type
_entity_poly.pdbx_seq_one_letter_code
_entity_poly.pdbx_strand_id
1 'polypeptide(L)'
;MPLTLLSINLAVTLSIMFGLWLISLRRNDVSIVDLYWGPGFAVVAWISLLTAQTDSNLRHWLVVGLVSLWALRLAVYLGWRARNHADEDPRYAAMRAG
;
A
#
# COMPACT_ATOMS: atom_id res chain seq x y z
N MET A 1 18.52 9.51 -14.85
CA MET A 1 19.02 10.25 -13.67
C MET A 1 18.39 9.67 -12.42
N PRO A 2 19.13 9.41 -11.32
CA PRO A 2 18.55 8.81 -10.11
C PRO A 2 17.50 9.73 -9.46
N LEU A 3 17.71 11.05 -9.52
CA LEU A 3 16.81 12.02 -8.92
C LEU A 3 15.38 11.96 -9.50
N THR A 4 15.21 11.74 -10.81
CA THR A 4 13.87 11.69 -11.43
C THR A 4 13.07 10.49 -10.97
N LEU A 5 13.70 9.32 -10.80
CA LEU A 5 13.06 8.12 -10.25
C LEU A 5 12.60 8.34 -8.80
N LEU A 6 13.45 8.98 -7.99
CA LEU A 6 13.12 9.31 -6.60
C LEU A 6 11.97 10.32 -6.52
N SER A 7 11.99 11.38 -7.32
CA SER A 7 10.92 12.39 -7.36
C SER A 7 9.58 11.81 -7.81
N ILE A 8 9.55 10.91 -8.80
CA ILE A 8 8.30 10.27 -9.26
C ILE A 8 7.74 9.35 -8.18
N ASN A 9 8.57 8.48 -7.59
CA ASN A 9 8.15 7.61 -6.49
C ASN A 9 7.62 8.41 -5.29
N LEU A 10 8.32 9.48 -4.90
CA LEU A 10 7.91 10.37 -3.82
C LEU A 10 6.56 11.04 -4.13
N ALA A 11 6.42 11.66 -5.30
CA ALA A 11 5.21 12.36 -5.70
C ALA A 11 3.99 11.43 -5.72
N VAL A 12 4.11 10.24 -6.36
CA VAL A 12 2.99 9.28 -6.42
C VAL A 12 2.66 8.72 -5.04
N THR A 13 3.66 8.36 -4.24
CA THR A 13 3.43 7.85 -2.88
C THR A 13 2.75 8.88 -2.00
N LEU A 14 3.20 10.15 -2.03
CA LEU A 14 2.56 11.25 -1.30
C LEU A 14 1.13 11.50 -1.78
N SER A 15 0.88 11.52 -3.09
CA SER A 15 -0.47 11.71 -3.64
C SER A 15 -1.44 10.61 -3.18
N ILE A 16 -1.00 9.35 -3.17
CA ILE A 16 -1.85 8.23 -2.74
C ILE A 16 -2.04 8.24 -1.21
N MET A 17 -0.98 8.47 -0.43
CA MET A 17 -1.07 8.65 1.03
C MET A 17 -2.04 9.76 1.42
N PHE A 18 -1.96 10.92 0.75
CA PHE A 18 -2.85 12.05 1.00
C PHE A 18 -4.30 11.74 0.62
N GLY A 19 -4.52 11.06 -0.51
CA GLY A 19 -5.85 10.59 -0.91
C GLY A 19 -6.45 9.59 0.09
N LEU A 20 -5.66 8.62 0.55
CA LEU A 20 -6.08 7.63 1.55
C LEU A 20 -6.34 8.25 2.92
N TRP A 21 -5.53 9.23 3.34
CA TRP A 21 -5.80 10.02 4.55
C TRP A 21 -7.14 10.77 4.45
N LEU A 22 -7.44 11.40 3.31
CA LEU A 22 -8.71 12.07 3.08
C LEU A 22 -9.91 11.09 3.02
N ILE A 23 -9.69 9.84 2.59
CA ILE A 23 -10.69 8.76 2.66
C ILE A 23 -10.87 8.27 4.10
N SER A 24 -9.79 8.08 4.85
CA SER A 24 -9.77 7.73 6.28
C SER A 24 -10.57 8.74 7.10
N LEU A 25 -10.37 10.04 6.89
CA LEU A 25 -11.15 11.10 7.54
C LEU A 25 -12.66 10.99 7.25
N ARG A 26 -13.05 10.61 6.03
CA ARG A 26 -14.48 10.40 5.69
C ARG A 26 -15.06 9.10 6.23
N ARG A 27 -14.23 8.09 6.45
CA ARG A 27 -14.62 6.77 6.99
C ARG A 27 -14.54 6.69 8.51
N ASN A 28 -13.86 7.63 9.16
CA ASN A 28 -13.38 7.53 10.55
C ASN A 28 -12.62 6.21 10.82
N ASP A 29 -11.91 5.72 9.80
CA ASP A 29 -11.20 4.43 9.83
C ASP A 29 -9.81 4.59 9.23
N VAL A 30 -8.81 4.54 10.11
CA VAL A 30 -7.39 4.67 9.78
C VAL A 30 -6.81 3.35 9.26
N SER A 31 -7.46 2.20 9.50
CA SER A 31 -6.96 0.88 9.07
C SER A 31 -6.86 0.74 7.55
N ILE A 32 -7.58 1.59 6.80
CA ILE A 32 -7.48 1.72 5.35
C ILE A 32 -6.06 2.13 4.92
N VAL A 33 -5.38 2.99 5.70
CA VAL A 33 -3.99 3.39 5.45
C VAL A 33 -3.04 2.23 5.73
N ASP A 34 -3.28 1.49 6.82
CA ASP A 34 -2.45 0.33 7.20
C ASP A 34 -2.55 -0.81 6.18
N LEU A 35 -3.75 -1.06 5.64
CA LEU A 35 -3.99 -1.99 4.54
C LEU A 35 -3.19 -1.64 3.27
N TYR A 36 -2.96 -0.35 3.00
CA TYR A 36 -2.30 0.09 1.79
C TYR A 36 -0.77 -0.13 1.80
N TRP A 37 -0.12 -0.32 2.95
CA TRP A 37 1.34 -0.55 2.98
C TRP A 37 1.79 -1.67 2.02
N GLY A 38 1.06 -2.79 1.98
CA GLY A 38 1.34 -3.89 1.05
C GLY A 38 1.28 -3.47 -0.43
N PRO A 39 0.11 -3.05 -0.93
CA PRO A 39 -0.05 -2.51 -2.28
C PRO A 39 0.89 -1.35 -2.63
N GLY A 40 1.19 -0.46 -1.68
CA GLY A 40 2.08 0.68 -1.87
C GLY A 40 3.51 0.28 -2.26
N PHE A 41 4.06 -0.78 -1.63
CA PHE A 41 5.36 -1.32 -2.04
C PHE A 41 5.34 -1.89 -3.46
N ALA A 42 4.23 -2.51 -3.89
CA ALA A 42 4.09 -2.95 -5.28
C ALA A 42 4.05 -1.75 -6.25
N VAL A 43 3.31 -0.68 -5.92
CA VAL A 43 3.27 0.56 -6.74
C VAL A 43 4.67 1.15 -6.89
N VAL A 44 5.45 1.28 -5.81
CA VAL A 44 6.84 1.77 -5.83
C VAL A 44 7.74 0.86 -6.68
N ALA A 45 7.59 -0.45 -6.58
CA ALA A 45 8.36 -1.41 -7.37
C ALA A 45 8.04 -1.29 -8.88
N TRP A 46 6.78 -1.14 -9.26
CA TRP A 46 6.35 -0.93 -10.64
C TRP A 46 6.82 0.42 -11.21
N ILE A 47 6.66 1.52 -10.46
CA ILE A 47 7.17 2.84 -10.88
C ILE A 47 8.69 2.76 -11.10
N SER A 48 9.42 2.14 -10.18
CA SER A 48 10.87 2.02 -10.29
C SER A 48 11.30 1.17 -11.49
N LEU A 49 10.59 0.07 -11.79
CA LEU A 49 10.84 -0.74 -12.98
C LEU A 49 10.58 0.02 -14.29
N LEU A 50 9.51 0.82 -14.34
CA LEU A 50 9.08 1.54 -15.55
C LEU A 50 9.83 2.87 -15.79
N THR A 51 10.42 3.46 -14.74
CA THR A 51 11.13 4.76 -14.82
C THR A 51 12.65 4.66 -14.68
N ALA A 52 13.18 3.48 -14.33
CA ALA A 52 14.61 3.23 -14.36
C ALA A 52 15.13 3.30 -15.80
N GLN A 53 16.09 4.20 -16.04
CA GLN A 53 16.81 4.34 -17.31
C GLN A 53 17.94 3.30 -17.41
N THR A 54 17.62 2.03 -17.17
CA THR A 54 18.55 0.89 -17.12
C THR A 54 17.84 -0.34 -17.62
N ASP A 55 18.55 -1.18 -18.37
CA ASP A 55 17.98 -2.39 -18.96
C ASP A 55 17.37 -3.30 -17.88
N SER A 56 16.07 -3.56 -18.03
CA SER A 56 15.26 -4.28 -17.05
C SER A 56 15.48 -5.80 -17.14
N ASN A 57 16.64 -6.22 -16.62
CA ASN A 57 17.02 -7.62 -16.46
C ASN A 57 15.97 -8.46 -15.68
N LEU A 58 15.97 -9.78 -15.92
CA LEU A 58 15.07 -10.76 -15.29
C LEU A 58 14.93 -10.61 -13.76
N ARG A 59 16.01 -10.23 -13.06
CA ARG A 59 16.00 -9.99 -11.61
C ARG A 59 15.00 -8.90 -11.19
N HIS A 60 14.86 -7.84 -11.98
CA HIS A 60 13.90 -6.76 -11.67
C HIS A 60 12.47 -7.24 -11.82
N TRP A 61 12.16 -7.96 -12.90
CA TRP A 61 10.85 -8.57 -13.13
C TRP A 61 10.48 -9.60 -12.04
N LEU A 62 11.43 -10.42 -11.59
CA LEU A 62 11.23 -11.35 -10.47
C LEU A 62 10.92 -10.59 -9.17
N VAL A 63 11.64 -9.52 -8.85
CA VAL A 63 11.37 -8.70 -7.65
C VAL A 63 9.97 -8.07 -7.72
N VAL A 64 9.63 -7.42 -8.84
CA VAL A 64 8.30 -6.80 -9.02
C VAL A 64 7.18 -7.83 -8.96
N GLY A 65 7.37 -9.01 -9.56
CA GLY A 65 6.42 -10.12 -9.49
C GLY A 65 6.22 -10.67 -8.07
N LEU A 66 7.31 -10.92 -7.35
CA LEU A 66 7.26 -11.42 -5.97
C LEU A 66 6.65 -10.39 -5.00
N VAL A 67 6.99 -9.11 -5.11
CA VAL A 67 6.39 -8.03 -4.32
C VAL A 67 4.89 -7.90 -4.64
N SER A 68 4.51 -7.97 -5.92
CA SER A 68 3.09 -7.93 -6.33
C SER A 68 2.30 -9.13 -5.77
N LEU A 69 2.87 -10.34 -5.83
CA LEU A 69 2.25 -11.55 -5.29
C LEU A 69 2.11 -11.49 -3.76
N TRP A 70 3.14 -11.00 -3.06
CA TRP A 70 3.11 -10.79 -1.62
C TRP A 70 2.07 -9.74 -1.22
N ALA A 71 2.02 -8.61 -1.93
CA ALA A 71 1.06 -7.53 -1.70
C ALA A 71 -0.38 -7.99 -1.94
N LEU A 72 -0.62 -8.75 -3.01
CA LEU A 72 -1.92 -9.37 -3.31
C LEU A 72 -2.33 -10.35 -2.20
N ARG A 73 -1.43 -11.25 -1.78
CA ARG A 73 -1.68 -12.18 -0.67
C ARG A 73 -2.05 -11.45 0.62
N LEU A 74 -1.35 -10.37 0.94
CA LEU A 74 -1.60 -9.57 2.14
C LEU A 74 -2.96 -8.84 2.05
N ALA A 75 -3.25 -8.19 0.92
CA ALA A 75 -4.52 -7.51 0.68
C ALA A 75 -5.72 -8.47 0.71
N VAL A 76 -5.58 -9.67 0.13
CA VAL A 76 -6.60 -10.72 0.20
C VAL A 76 -6.80 -11.20 1.63
N TYR A 77 -5.72 -11.43 2.40
CA TYR A 77 -5.82 -11.86 3.79
C TYR A 77 -6.51 -10.81 4.68
N LEU A 78 -6.15 -9.52 4.57
CA LEU A 78 -6.81 -8.46 5.33
C LEU A 78 -8.25 -8.25 4.86
N GLY A 79 -8.54 -8.30 3.55
CA GLY A 79 -9.90 -8.17 3.03
C GLY A 79 -10.81 -9.34 3.42
N TRP A 80 -10.27 -10.55 3.52
CA TRP A 80 -10.96 -11.72 4.07
C TRP A 80 -11.18 -11.59 5.57
N ARG A 81 -10.17 -11.16 6.33
CA ARG A 81 -10.28 -10.91 7.78
C ARG A 81 -11.34 -9.84 8.09
N ALA A 82 -11.31 -8.70 7.40
CA ALA A 82 -12.24 -7.59 7.60
C ALA A 82 -13.70 -7.93 7.21
N ARG A 83 -13.91 -8.95 6.38
CA ARG A 83 -15.26 -9.45 6.04
C ARG A 83 -15.79 -10.51 7.01
N ASN A 84 -14.90 -11.32 7.58
CA ASN A 84 -15.30 -12.44 8.45
C ASN A 84 -15.25 -12.10 9.94
N HIS A 85 -14.37 -11.17 10.34
CA HIS A 85 -14.33 -10.57 11.67
C HIS A 85 -14.82 -9.13 11.51
N ALA A 86 -16.15 -8.98 11.48
CA ALA A 86 -16.82 -7.67 11.55
C ALA A 86 -16.88 -7.12 12.99
N ASP A 87 -16.42 -7.91 13.97
CA ASP A 87 -16.18 -7.43 15.33
C ASP A 87 -15.10 -6.36 15.30
N GLU A 88 -15.48 -5.18 15.75
CA GLU A 88 -14.60 -4.06 16.05
C GLU A 88 -13.48 -4.54 16.98
N ASP A 89 -12.21 -4.25 16.66
CA ASP A 89 -11.09 -4.67 17.49
C ASP A 89 -11.36 -4.21 18.93
N PRO A 90 -11.40 -5.08 19.96
CA PRO A 90 -11.94 -4.73 21.28
C PRO A 90 -11.31 -3.50 21.93
N ARG A 91 -10.09 -3.14 21.51
CA ARG A 91 -9.43 -1.86 21.81
C ARG A 91 -10.21 -0.63 21.31
N TYR A 92 -10.69 -0.61 20.07
CA TYR A 92 -11.42 0.53 19.50
C TYR A 92 -12.84 0.64 20.06
N ALA A 93 -13.48 -0.48 20.39
CA ALA A 93 -14.72 -0.49 21.15
C ALA A 93 -14.51 0.15 22.55
N ALA A 94 -13.46 -0.29 23.27
CA ALA A 94 -13.13 0.26 24.60
C ALA A 94 -12.75 1.76 24.55
N MET A 95 -12.07 2.24 23.50
CA MET A 95 -11.69 3.64 23.34
C MET A 95 -12.86 4.60 23.07
N ARG A 96 -14.07 4.11 22.82
CA ARG A 96 -15.27 4.94 22.59
C ARG A 96 -16.42 4.56 23.52
N ALA A 97 -16.11 3.82 24.57
CA ALA A 97 -16.99 3.53 25.70
C ALA A 97 -16.69 4.42 26.93
N GLY A 98 -15.78 5.39 26.78
CA GLY A 98 -15.47 6.46 27.74
C GLY A 98 -15.54 7.82 27.07
#